data_AF-A0A1G8B0L9-F1
#
_entry.id   AF-A0A1G8B0L9-F1
#
_cell.length_a   1.000
_cell.length_b   1.000
_cell.length_c   1.000
_cell.angle_alpha   90.00
_cell.angle_beta   90.00
_cell.angle_gamma   90.00
#
_symmetry.space_group_name_H-M   'P 1'
#
loop_
_entity.id
_entity.type
_entity.pdbx_description
1 polymer ?
#
loop_
_entity_poly.entity_id
_entity_poly.type
_entity_poly.pdbx_seq_one_letter_code
_entity_poly.pdbx_strand_id
1 'polypeptide(L)'
;MSLAPLADTLAQARVLERQRIEAPDVLARVAPLVDRLIDALEGAVAGRPPQRFELAGLEPAERHLLDGLLGQGEVEARLTPPEGPPLRVVEAVMPGLWRLTRGDHGLPDTPPPEEWLEVGEVPAEVDAYRPGRPGPRLSAEVAGATLPEGTMNARPVLEEIAAHATDWHPGRPNHVINLSHLPMSEADMTFLWQQLGDGALKLRSAGYGACEIRAMGVDHVWAVEFFNASGQSLLHTLEVGQVPVAARATVEDLIDSARRLADIKSAYL
;
A
#
# COMPACT_ATOMS: atom_id res chain seq x y z
N MET A 1 14.87 -10.94 -14.61
CA MET A 1 15.01 -11.92 -13.52
C MET A 1 15.63 -11.18 -12.35
N SER A 2 14.80 -10.71 -11.41
CA SER A 2 15.25 -9.89 -10.27
C SER A 2 16.11 -10.72 -9.32
N LEU A 3 17.26 -10.19 -8.89
CA LEU A 3 18.15 -10.82 -7.90
C LEU A 3 17.68 -10.56 -6.44
N ALA A 4 16.67 -9.70 -6.25
CA ALA A 4 16.16 -9.33 -4.93
C ALA A 4 15.61 -10.52 -4.10
N PRO A 5 14.82 -11.46 -4.67
CA PRO A 5 14.24 -12.56 -3.87
C PRO A 5 15.29 -13.47 -3.23
N LEU A 6 16.44 -13.64 -3.89
CA LEU A 6 17.54 -14.48 -3.40
C LEU A 6 18.33 -13.79 -2.27
N ALA A 7 18.52 -12.47 -2.35
CA ALA A 7 19.22 -11.72 -1.33
C ALA A 7 18.45 -11.70 -0.01
N ASP A 8 17.12 -11.48 -0.07
CA ASP A 8 16.24 -11.46 1.10
C ASP A 8 16.17 -12.84 1.76
N THR A 9 16.07 -13.90 0.96
CA THR A 9 16.06 -15.29 1.45
C THR A 9 17.35 -15.64 2.19
N LEU A 10 18.51 -15.20 1.69
CA LEU A 10 19.80 -15.42 2.36
C LEU A 10 19.93 -14.60 3.65
N ALA A 11 19.36 -13.40 3.70
CA ALA A 11 19.35 -12.57 4.91
C ALA A 11 18.49 -13.22 6.01
N GLN A 12 17.27 -13.66 5.67
CA GLN A 12 16.38 -14.38 6.57
C GLN A 12 17.03 -15.65 7.11
N ALA A 13 17.61 -16.48 6.24
CA ALA A 13 18.29 -17.72 6.63
C ALA A 13 19.42 -17.48 7.64
N ARG A 14 20.25 -16.44 7.43
CA ARG A 14 21.33 -16.09 8.37
C ARG A 14 20.83 -15.68 9.74
N VAL A 15 19.76 -14.88 9.80
CA VAL A 15 19.14 -14.50 11.09
C VAL A 15 18.63 -15.74 11.80
N LEU A 16 17.92 -16.61 11.08
CA LEU A 16 17.30 -17.82 11.65
C LEU A 16 18.33 -18.84 12.09
N GLU A 17 19.38 -19.11 11.30
CA GLU A 17 20.47 -20.01 11.68
C GLU A 17 21.16 -19.55 12.97
N ARG A 18 21.42 -18.25 13.08
CA ARG A 18 22.01 -17.65 14.27
C ARG A 18 21.10 -17.83 15.48
N GLN A 19 19.82 -17.47 15.36
CA GLN A 19 18.86 -17.59 16.46
C GLN A 19 18.60 -19.05 16.87
N ARG A 20 18.67 -19.98 15.92
CA ARG A 20 18.54 -21.43 16.21
C ARG A 20 19.64 -21.95 17.11
N ILE A 21 20.83 -21.37 17.00
CA ILE A 21 21.98 -21.74 17.83
C ILE A 21 21.95 -20.96 19.16
N GLU A 22 21.68 -19.65 19.11
CA GLU A 22 21.82 -18.75 20.25
C GLU A 22 20.60 -18.72 21.19
N ALA A 23 19.37 -18.90 20.68
CA ALA A 23 18.13 -18.72 21.42
C ALA A 23 16.96 -19.59 20.87
N PRO A 24 17.05 -20.93 20.93
CA PRO A 24 16.02 -21.83 20.39
C PRO A 24 14.65 -21.69 21.05
N ASP A 25 14.60 -21.21 22.29
CA ASP A 25 13.37 -20.92 23.01
C ASP A 25 12.61 -19.72 22.42
N VAL A 26 13.31 -18.73 21.87
CA VAL A 26 12.71 -17.57 21.18
C VAL A 26 12.04 -18.01 19.89
N LEU A 27 12.67 -18.88 19.12
CA LEU A 27 12.08 -19.48 17.91
C LEU A 27 10.79 -20.23 18.24
N ALA A 28 10.81 -21.06 19.28
CA ALA A 28 9.64 -21.82 19.72
C ALA A 28 8.47 -20.91 20.15
N ARG A 29 8.75 -19.72 20.71
CA ARG A 29 7.70 -18.75 21.07
C ARG A 29 7.13 -17.99 19.89
N VAL A 30 7.91 -17.76 18.83
CA VAL A 30 7.47 -17.07 17.60
C VAL A 30 6.77 -18.02 16.61
N ALA A 31 7.10 -19.31 16.62
CA ALA A 31 6.54 -20.30 15.71
C ALA A 31 4.99 -20.31 15.63
N PRO A 32 4.23 -20.21 16.74
CA PRO A 32 2.77 -20.15 16.68
C PRO A 32 2.22 -18.89 16.00
N LEU A 33 2.94 -17.76 16.06
CA LEU A 33 2.55 -16.57 15.30
C LEU A 33 2.76 -16.81 13.81
N VAL A 34 3.90 -17.40 13.43
CA VAL A 34 4.20 -17.75 12.03
C VAL A 34 3.15 -18.70 11.46
N ASP A 35 2.68 -19.68 12.24
CA ASP A 35 1.59 -20.57 11.83
C ASP A 35 0.31 -19.83 11.48
N ARG A 36 -0.09 -18.91 12.34
CA ARG A 36 -1.28 -18.10 12.07
C ARG A 36 -1.11 -17.16 10.87
N LEU A 37 0.11 -16.69 10.59
CA LEU A 37 0.40 -15.90 9.40
C LEU A 37 0.29 -16.75 8.12
N ILE A 38 0.80 -17.98 8.13
CA ILE A 38 0.64 -18.94 7.01
C ILE A 38 -0.85 -19.22 6.79
N ASP A 39 -1.58 -19.58 7.84
CA ASP A 39 -3.03 -19.83 7.77
C ASP A 39 -3.81 -18.62 7.27
N ALA A 40 -3.36 -17.40 7.60
CA ALA A 40 -3.98 -16.16 7.13
C ALA A 40 -3.67 -15.90 5.65
N LEU A 41 -2.45 -16.18 5.17
CA LEU A 41 -2.07 -16.04 3.77
C LEU A 41 -2.88 -17.01 2.91
N GLU A 42 -2.96 -18.28 3.30
CA GLU A 42 -3.83 -19.28 2.66
C GLU A 42 -5.30 -18.86 2.70
N GLY A 43 -5.70 -18.17 3.76
CA GLY A 43 -7.02 -17.58 3.89
C GLY A 43 -7.31 -16.45 2.93
N ALA A 44 -6.37 -15.54 2.75
CA ALA A 44 -6.48 -14.43 1.84
C ALA A 44 -6.61 -14.92 0.39
N VAL A 45 -5.87 -15.98 0.01
CA VAL A 45 -6.03 -16.65 -1.30
C VAL A 45 -7.47 -17.16 -1.51
N ALA A 46 -8.13 -17.61 -0.44
CA ALA A 46 -9.53 -18.05 -0.47
C ALA A 46 -10.55 -16.89 -0.33
N GLY A 47 -10.09 -15.63 -0.34
CA GLY A 47 -10.94 -14.44 -0.21
C GLY A 47 -11.40 -14.14 1.22
N ARG A 48 -10.75 -14.70 2.25
CA ARG A 48 -11.02 -14.29 3.64
C ARG A 48 -10.62 -12.83 3.84
N PRO A 49 -11.36 -12.07 4.68
CA PRO A 49 -11.00 -10.70 4.98
C PRO A 49 -9.64 -10.61 5.67
N PRO A 50 -8.97 -9.44 5.60
CA PRO A 50 -7.69 -9.26 6.24
C PRO A 50 -7.69 -9.58 7.73
N GLN A 51 -6.63 -10.23 8.21
CA GLN A 51 -6.49 -10.63 9.60
C GLN A 51 -5.40 -9.82 10.29
N ARG A 52 -5.73 -9.27 11.47
CA ARG A 52 -4.85 -8.43 12.28
C ARG A 52 -4.16 -9.24 13.39
N PHE A 53 -2.86 -9.03 13.55
CA PHE A 53 -2.01 -9.67 14.54
C PHE A 53 -1.27 -8.61 15.37
N GLU A 54 -1.71 -8.39 16.60
CA GLU A 54 -1.04 -7.45 17.51
C GLU A 54 0.41 -7.87 17.77
N LEU A 55 1.33 -6.90 17.70
CA LEU A 55 2.72 -7.10 18.10
C LEU A 55 2.95 -6.62 19.54
N ALA A 56 1.96 -5.96 20.15
CA ALA A 56 1.98 -5.62 21.57
C ALA A 56 2.18 -6.89 22.41
N GLY A 57 3.17 -6.89 23.30
CA GLY A 57 3.48 -8.01 24.18
C GLY A 57 4.62 -8.94 23.69
N LEU A 58 5.11 -8.78 22.46
CA LEU A 58 6.33 -9.48 22.04
C LEU A 58 7.56 -8.94 22.80
N GLU A 59 8.37 -9.85 23.31
CA GLU A 59 9.65 -9.54 23.95
C GLU A 59 10.64 -8.96 22.91
N PRO A 60 11.66 -8.20 23.33
CA PRO A 60 12.64 -7.62 22.41
C PRO A 60 13.33 -8.64 21.49
N ALA A 61 13.61 -9.84 22.00
CA ALA A 61 14.22 -10.91 21.20
C ALA A 61 13.26 -11.47 20.13
N GLU A 62 11.99 -11.63 20.46
CA GLU A 62 10.93 -12.08 19.54
C GLU A 62 10.68 -11.05 18.44
N ARG A 63 10.66 -9.76 18.80
CA ARG A 63 10.58 -8.65 17.84
C ARG A 63 11.77 -8.63 16.89
N HIS A 64 12.98 -8.76 17.41
CA HIS A 64 14.19 -8.78 16.58
C HIS A 64 14.19 -9.96 15.58
N LEU A 65 13.77 -11.14 16.04
CA LEU A 65 13.59 -12.30 15.18
C LEU A 65 12.55 -12.03 14.09
N LEU A 66 11.38 -11.50 14.47
CA LEU A 66 10.30 -11.17 13.53
C LEU A 66 10.74 -10.11 12.51
N ASP A 67 11.48 -9.08 12.92
CA ASP A 67 12.02 -8.06 12.02
C ASP A 67 12.94 -8.66 10.96
N GLY A 68 13.83 -9.57 11.37
CA GLY A 68 14.71 -10.27 10.44
C GLY A 68 13.96 -11.25 9.52
N LEU A 69 12.86 -11.85 9.99
CA LEU A 69 12.01 -12.71 9.19
C LEU A 69 11.19 -11.92 8.17
N LEU A 70 10.56 -10.82 8.57
CA LEU A 70 9.68 -10.05 7.71
C LEU A 70 10.45 -9.17 6.72
N GLY A 71 11.58 -8.61 7.12
CA GLY A 71 12.30 -7.63 6.32
C GLY A 71 11.41 -6.45 5.89
N GLN A 72 11.79 -5.78 4.81
CA GLN A 72 10.99 -4.75 4.16
C GLN A 72 10.94 -5.05 2.66
N GLY A 73 9.73 -5.18 2.14
CA GLY A 73 9.44 -5.39 0.73
C GLY A 73 9.44 -4.09 -0.07
N GLU A 74 8.70 -4.11 -1.18
CA GLU A 74 8.78 -3.06 -2.20
C GLU A 74 7.75 -1.95 -1.99
N VAL A 75 6.64 -2.24 -1.30
CA VAL A 75 5.53 -1.30 -1.10
C VAL A 75 5.54 -0.70 0.29
N GLU A 76 5.46 0.62 0.36
CA GLU A 76 5.16 1.35 1.60
C GLU A 76 4.05 2.36 1.39
N ALA A 77 3.28 2.62 2.45
CA ALA A 77 2.29 3.68 2.46
C ALA A 77 2.42 4.55 3.71
N ARG A 78 1.98 5.79 3.56
CA ARG A 78 1.80 6.75 4.65
C ARG A 78 0.43 7.38 4.54
N LEU A 79 -0.36 7.22 5.58
CA LEU A 79 -1.61 7.93 5.78
C LEU A 79 -1.39 8.98 6.87
N THR A 80 -1.50 10.25 6.50
CA THR A 80 -1.34 11.39 7.42
C THR A 80 -2.68 12.12 7.51
N PRO A 81 -3.62 11.65 8.36
CA PRO A 81 -4.93 12.27 8.45
C PRO A 81 -4.82 13.70 9.00
N PRO A 82 -5.78 14.59 8.70
CA PRO A 82 -5.80 15.95 9.27
C PRO A 82 -5.87 15.96 10.81
N GLU A 83 -6.55 14.95 11.38
CA GLU A 83 -6.69 14.74 12.81
C GLU A 83 -6.30 13.30 13.15
N GLY A 84 -5.58 13.13 14.25
CA GLY A 84 -5.13 11.82 14.73
C GLY A 84 -3.70 11.45 14.33
N PRO A 85 -3.19 10.33 14.84
CA PRO A 85 -1.83 9.89 14.59
C PRO A 85 -1.63 9.42 13.14
N PRO A 86 -0.44 9.63 12.55
CA PRO A 86 -0.12 9.08 11.24
C PRO A 86 -0.07 7.54 11.29
N LEU A 87 -0.35 6.91 10.16
CA LEU A 87 -0.19 5.49 9.95
C LEU A 87 0.89 5.24 8.90
N ARG A 88 1.90 4.47 9.27
CA ARG A 88 2.88 3.92 8.34
C ARG A 88 2.53 2.46 8.05
N VAL A 89 2.57 2.09 6.79
CA VAL A 89 2.33 0.75 6.29
C VAL A 89 3.56 0.32 5.49
N VAL A 90 4.05 -0.89 5.73
CA VAL A 90 5.18 -1.46 4.99
C VAL A 90 4.88 -2.90 4.68
N GLU A 91 4.99 -3.28 3.42
CA GLU A 91 4.95 -4.67 3.01
C GLU A 91 6.23 -5.39 3.46
N ALA A 92 6.12 -6.63 3.90
CA ALA A 92 7.25 -7.51 4.16
C ALA A 92 7.87 -7.98 2.83
N VAL A 93 9.02 -8.65 2.88
CA VAL A 93 9.60 -9.34 1.70
C VAL A 93 8.75 -10.52 1.20
N MET A 94 7.69 -10.84 1.95
CA MET A 94 6.60 -11.74 1.60
C MET A 94 5.39 -10.88 1.25
N PRO A 95 5.11 -10.64 -0.04
CA PRO A 95 4.03 -9.75 -0.42
C PRO A 95 2.68 -10.22 0.13
N GLY A 96 1.83 -9.26 0.45
CA GLY A 96 0.54 -9.47 1.11
C GLY A 96 0.62 -9.67 2.63
N LEU A 97 1.82 -9.64 3.22
CA LEU A 97 2.03 -9.49 4.65
C LEU A 97 2.51 -8.06 4.93
N TRP A 98 1.74 -7.34 5.73
CA TRP A 98 1.90 -5.91 5.96
C TRP A 98 2.18 -5.64 7.42
N ARG A 99 3.12 -4.74 7.71
CA ARG A 99 3.30 -4.15 9.02
C ARG A 99 2.69 -2.76 9.04
N LEU A 100 1.87 -2.52 10.05
CA LEU A 100 1.22 -1.24 10.29
C LEU A 100 1.72 -0.67 11.63
N THR A 101 2.08 0.62 11.61
CA THR A 101 2.53 1.38 12.77
C THR A 101 1.74 2.67 12.83
N ARG A 102 0.94 2.85 13.88
CA ARG A 102 0.17 4.07 14.12
C ARG A 102 0.80 4.88 15.25
N GLY A 103 1.07 6.16 14.98
CA GLY A 103 1.77 7.05 15.89
C GLY A 103 3.17 7.39 15.39
N ASP A 104 3.82 8.35 16.05
CA ASP A 104 5.16 8.79 15.70
C ASP A 104 6.19 8.29 16.70
N HIS A 105 7.27 7.72 16.19
CA HIS A 105 8.44 7.36 16.98
C HIS A 105 9.32 8.61 17.09
N GLY A 106 9.25 9.37 18.19
CA GLY A 106 10.30 10.35 18.48
C GLY A 106 9.89 11.72 19.01
N LEU A 107 8.62 11.97 19.33
CA LEU A 107 8.24 13.15 20.10
C LEU A 107 8.28 12.83 21.61
N PRO A 108 8.83 13.73 22.46
CA PRO A 108 8.67 13.63 23.91
C PRO A 108 7.18 13.65 24.27
N ASP A 109 6.78 12.86 25.26
CA ASP A 109 5.41 12.77 25.78
C ASP A 109 4.33 12.18 24.85
N THR A 110 4.70 11.60 23.70
CA THR A 110 3.77 10.77 22.90
C THR A 110 3.70 9.33 23.44
N PRO A 111 2.51 8.70 23.48
CA PRO A 111 2.39 7.28 23.78
C PRO A 111 3.17 6.44 22.76
N PRO A 112 3.65 5.24 23.15
CA PRO A 112 4.30 4.34 22.20
C PRO A 112 3.36 4.02 21.05
N PRO A 113 3.87 3.94 19.81
CA PRO A 113 3.02 3.67 18.67
C PRO A 113 2.41 2.26 18.75
N GLU A 114 1.21 2.16 18.20
CA GLU A 114 0.48 0.91 18.04
C GLU A 114 1.05 0.17 16.82
N GLU A 115 1.39 -1.11 16.97
CA GLU A 115 2.01 -1.90 15.91
C GLU A 115 1.34 -3.26 15.77
N TRP A 116 0.97 -3.60 14.54
CA TRP A 116 0.37 -4.89 14.20
C TRP A 116 0.83 -5.36 12.82
N LEU A 117 0.64 -6.66 12.56
CA LEU A 117 0.70 -7.21 11.22
C LEU A 117 -0.71 -7.40 10.67
N GLU A 118 -0.82 -7.31 9.35
CA GLU A 118 -2.04 -7.62 8.62
C GLU A 118 -1.72 -8.48 7.40
N VAL A 119 -2.59 -9.43 7.09
CA VAL A 119 -2.46 -10.30 5.92
C VAL A 119 -3.61 -10.05 4.95
N GLY A 120 -3.31 -9.74 3.70
CA GLY A 120 -4.29 -9.49 2.64
C GLY A 120 -3.64 -8.84 1.41
N GLU A 121 -4.42 -8.66 0.34
CA GLU A 121 -3.92 -8.00 -0.88
C GLU A 121 -3.42 -6.57 -0.62
N VAL A 122 -4.09 -5.87 0.31
CA VAL A 122 -3.74 -4.54 0.79
C VAL A 122 -4.36 -4.36 2.18
N PRO A 123 -3.80 -3.56 3.09
CA PRO A 123 -4.38 -3.39 4.42
C PRO A 123 -5.75 -2.71 4.40
N ALA A 124 -6.62 -3.10 5.33
CA ALA A 124 -8.00 -2.66 5.43
C ALA A 124 -8.12 -1.13 5.57
N GLU A 125 -7.20 -0.47 6.29
CA GLU A 125 -7.20 0.99 6.41
C GLU A 125 -6.84 1.71 5.10
N VAL A 126 -6.01 1.09 4.27
CA VAL A 126 -5.66 1.61 2.93
C VAL A 126 -6.84 1.39 1.98
N ASP A 127 -7.46 0.21 1.99
CA ASP A 127 -8.62 -0.10 1.15
C ASP A 127 -9.87 0.73 1.51
N ALA A 128 -10.07 0.99 2.81
CA ALA A 128 -11.18 1.78 3.32
C ALA A 128 -10.95 3.31 3.23
N TYR A 129 -9.74 3.77 2.87
CA TYR A 129 -9.40 5.19 2.89
C TYR A 129 -10.28 6.01 1.93
N ARG A 130 -11.00 7.00 2.46
CA ARG A 130 -11.78 7.97 1.68
C ARG A 130 -11.55 9.39 2.22
N PRO A 131 -11.26 10.39 1.37
CA PRO A 131 -11.13 11.79 1.79
C PRO A 131 -12.48 12.46 2.14
N GLY A 132 -13.62 11.84 1.81
CA GLY A 132 -14.96 12.34 2.15
C GLY A 132 -15.55 13.32 1.13
N ARG A 133 -15.07 13.28 -0.11
CA ARG A 133 -15.58 14.11 -1.22
C ARG A 133 -16.05 13.19 -2.35
N PRO A 134 -17.36 12.91 -2.45
CA PRO A 134 -17.88 11.95 -3.41
C PRO A 134 -18.00 12.54 -4.83
N GLY A 135 -18.06 11.67 -5.84
CA GLY A 135 -18.19 12.04 -7.26
C GLY A 135 -19.27 13.08 -7.59
N PRO A 136 -20.50 13.01 -7.03
CA PRO A 136 -21.54 14.02 -7.30
C PRO A 136 -21.16 15.43 -6.84
N ARG A 137 -20.36 15.55 -5.77
CA ARG A 137 -19.87 16.85 -5.30
C ARG A 137 -18.84 17.41 -6.30
N LEU A 138 -17.89 16.59 -6.75
CA LEU A 138 -16.95 16.98 -7.80
C LEU A 138 -17.70 17.41 -9.07
N SER A 139 -18.72 16.65 -9.50
CA SER A 139 -19.53 16.98 -10.68
C SER A 139 -20.16 18.37 -10.60
N ALA A 140 -20.77 18.71 -9.46
CA ALA A 140 -21.38 20.02 -9.25
C ALA A 140 -20.35 21.16 -9.24
N GLU A 141 -19.19 20.94 -8.61
CA GLU A 141 -18.10 21.91 -8.55
C GLU A 141 -17.50 22.17 -9.94
N VAL A 142 -17.31 21.12 -10.74
CA VAL A 142 -16.83 21.21 -12.14
C VAL A 142 -17.85 21.97 -13.00
N ALA A 143 -19.14 21.67 -12.89
CA ALA A 143 -20.19 22.37 -13.63
C ALA A 143 -20.22 23.88 -13.36
N GLY A 144 -19.92 24.30 -12.12
CA GLY A 144 -19.88 25.71 -11.71
C GLY A 144 -18.53 26.41 -11.91
N ALA A 145 -17.46 25.69 -12.25
CA ALA A 145 -16.12 26.24 -12.29
C ALA A 145 -15.84 27.12 -13.53
N THR A 146 -15.25 28.29 -13.32
CA THR A 146 -14.67 29.08 -14.41
C THR A 146 -13.33 28.48 -14.82
N LEU A 147 -13.17 28.22 -16.12
CA LEU A 147 -11.94 27.68 -16.66
C LEU A 147 -10.85 28.77 -16.80
N PRO A 148 -9.63 28.55 -16.28
CA PRO A 148 -8.50 29.46 -16.51
C PRO A 148 -8.19 29.65 -18.00
N GLU A 149 -7.56 30.77 -18.33
CA GLU A 149 -7.07 31.00 -19.69
C GLU A 149 -6.05 29.91 -20.09
N GLY A 150 -6.13 29.41 -21.32
CA GLY A 150 -5.24 28.36 -21.83
C GLY A 150 -5.62 26.93 -21.44
N THR A 151 -6.68 26.71 -20.66
CA THR A 151 -7.24 25.36 -20.51
C THR A 151 -7.98 24.93 -21.77
N MET A 152 -7.82 23.66 -22.14
CA MET A 152 -8.48 23.04 -23.29
C MET A 152 -9.17 21.74 -22.88
N ASN A 153 -8.46 20.85 -22.17
CA ASN A 153 -8.90 19.47 -21.92
C ASN A 153 -9.20 19.15 -20.45
N ALA A 154 -8.97 20.06 -19.51
CA ALA A 154 -9.20 19.76 -18.09
C ALA A 154 -10.66 19.49 -17.73
N ARG A 155 -11.61 20.24 -18.31
CA ARG A 155 -13.06 20.05 -18.05
C ARG A 155 -13.56 18.65 -18.44
N PRO A 156 -13.39 18.16 -19.68
CA PRO A 156 -13.87 16.83 -20.04
C PRO A 156 -13.23 15.72 -19.19
N VAL A 157 -11.93 15.85 -18.85
CA VAL A 157 -11.25 14.89 -17.95
C VAL A 157 -11.88 14.89 -16.55
N LEU A 158 -12.16 16.07 -15.99
CA LEU A 158 -12.82 16.19 -14.69
C LEU A 158 -14.26 15.64 -14.71
N GLU A 159 -15.00 15.87 -15.79
CA GLU A 159 -16.36 15.35 -15.98
C GLU A 159 -16.36 13.81 -16.08
N GLU A 160 -15.37 13.23 -16.78
CA GLU A 160 -15.16 11.78 -16.85
C GLU A 160 -14.85 11.20 -15.47
N ILE A 161 -13.92 11.79 -14.72
CA ILE A 161 -13.58 11.36 -13.35
C ILE A 161 -14.82 11.41 -12.45
N ALA A 162 -15.57 12.52 -12.49
CA ALA A 162 -16.77 12.70 -11.66
C ALA A 162 -17.87 11.68 -11.99
N ALA A 163 -18.07 11.37 -13.28
CA ALA A 163 -19.02 10.35 -13.70
C ALA A 163 -18.63 8.96 -13.19
N HIS A 164 -17.37 8.56 -13.38
CA HIS A 164 -16.87 7.26 -12.91
C HIS A 164 -16.85 7.14 -11.38
N ALA A 165 -16.56 8.23 -10.66
CA ALA A 165 -16.59 8.26 -9.20
C ALA A 165 -18.02 8.22 -8.66
N THR A 166 -18.98 8.84 -9.37
CA THR A 166 -20.42 8.76 -9.03
C THR A 166 -20.94 7.34 -9.19
N ASP A 167 -20.58 6.67 -10.28
CA ASP A 167 -21.08 5.34 -10.62
C ASP A 167 -20.25 4.20 -9.99
N TRP A 168 -19.36 4.53 -9.05
CA TRP A 168 -18.50 3.53 -8.43
C TRP A 168 -19.29 2.56 -7.55
N HIS A 169 -18.90 1.29 -7.59
CA HIS A 169 -19.34 0.25 -6.65
C HIS A 169 -18.26 -0.83 -6.51
N PRO A 170 -18.27 -1.61 -5.40
CA PRO A 170 -17.35 -2.75 -5.24
C PRO A 170 -17.39 -3.73 -6.42
N GLY A 171 -16.23 -4.24 -6.81
CA GLY A 171 -16.07 -5.18 -7.93
C GLY A 171 -16.03 -4.54 -9.31
N ARG A 172 -16.28 -3.24 -9.45
CA ARG A 172 -16.05 -2.52 -10.71
C ARG A 172 -14.53 -2.34 -10.92
N PRO A 173 -13.98 -2.71 -12.09
CA PRO A 173 -12.58 -2.43 -12.42
C PRO A 173 -12.29 -0.93 -12.39
N ASN A 174 -11.04 -0.58 -12.04
CA ASN A 174 -10.60 0.81 -12.09
C ASN A 174 -10.74 1.36 -13.52
N HIS A 175 -11.31 2.55 -13.62
CA HIS A 175 -11.28 3.33 -14.85
C HIS A 175 -9.98 4.11 -14.93
N VAL A 176 -9.21 3.95 -16.00
CA VAL A 176 -7.86 4.50 -16.12
C VAL A 176 -7.82 5.57 -17.20
N ILE A 177 -7.45 6.79 -16.83
CA ILE A 177 -7.21 7.92 -17.72
C ILE A 177 -5.71 8.14 -17.83
N ASN A 178 -5.15 7.95 -19.03
CA ASN A 178 -3.73 8.12 -19.29
C ASN A 178 -3.41 9.58 -19.64
N LEU A 179 -2.98 10.36 -18.64
CA LEU A 179 -2.66 11.78 -18.80
C LEU A 179 -1.48 12.01 -19.75
N SER A 180 -0.49 11.10 -19.76
CA SER A 180 0.67 11.20 -20.65
C SER A 180 0.32 11.07 -22.14
N HIS A 181 -0.84 10.50 -22.47
CA HIS A 181 -1.32 10.36 -23.85
C HIS A 181 -2.36 11.41 -24.24
N LEU A 182 -2.78 12.25 -23.29
CA LEU A 182 -3.73 13.34 -23.54
C LEU A 182 -2.97 14.65 -23.85
N PRO A 183 -3.46 15.46 -24.79
CA PRO A 183 -2.87 16.76 -25.10
C PRO A 183 -3.23 17.80 -24.01
N MET A 184 -2.72 17.62 -22.80
CA MET A 184 -2.98 18.49 -21.66
C MET A 184 -2.02 19.68 -21.67
N SER A 185 -2.54 20.92 -21.60
CA SER A 185 -1.70 22.10 -21.38
C SER A 185 -1.22 22.18 -19.92
N GLU A 186 -0.24 23.04 -19.64
CA GLU A 186 0.17 23.32 -18.25
C GLU A 186 -0.98 23.91 -17.43
N ALA A 187 -1.81 24.77 -18.06
CA ALA A 187 -3.01 25.30 -17.45
C ALA A 187 -4.04 24.19 -17.16
N ASP A 188 -4.19 23.21 -18.06
CA ASP A 188 -5.06 22.05 -17.83
C ASP A 188 -4.60 21.23 -16.62
N MET A 189 -3.31 20.90 -16.55
CA MET A 189 -2.75 20.10 -15.46
C MET A 189 -2.89 20.85 -14.12
N THR A 190 -2.56 22.13 -14.11
CA THR A 190 -2.68 22.97 -12.90
C THR A 190 -4.12 23.00 -12.39
N PHE A 191 -5.08 23.25 -13.29
CA PHE A 191 -6.49 23.29 -12.94
C PHE A 191 -7.01 21.92 -12.49
N LEU A 192 -6.63 20.84 -13.17
CA LEU A 192 -6.99 19.46 -12.83
C LEU A 192 -6.55 19.12 -11.40
N TRP A 193 -5.29 19.36 -11.05
CA TRP A 193 -4.77 19.06 -9.70
C TRP A 193 -5.42 19.90 -8.62
N GLN A 194 -5.68 21.19 -8.89
CA GLN A 194 -6.40 22.06 -7.97
C GLN A 194 -7.83 21.58 -7.72
N GLN A 195 -8.54 21.13 -8.76
CA GLN A 195 -9.91 20.65 -8.65
C GLN A 195 -9.99 19.30 -7.95
N LEU A 196 -9.04 18.39 -8.16
CA LEU A 196 -9.02 17.10 -7.47
C LEU A 196 -8.58 17.23 -6.01
N GLY A 197 -7.60 18.10 -5.73
CA GLY A 197 -7.00 18.26 -4.40
C GLY A 197 -6.20 17.03 -3.96
N ASP A 198 -5.48 17.14 -2.86
CA ASP A 198 -4.69 16.03 -2.32
C ASP A 198 -5.44 15.25 -1.23
N GLY A 199 -5.30 13.93 -1.25
CA GLY A 199 -5.66 13.06 -0.14
C GLY A 199 -4.51 12.89 0.86
N ALA A 200 -4.84 12.29 2.00
CA ALA A 200 -3.93 12.03 3.10
C ALA A 200 -3.08 10.76 2.92
N LEU A 201 -3.42 9.90 1.95
CA LEU A 201 -2.78 8.62 1.71
C LEU A 201 -1.84 8.68 0.49
N LYS A 202 -0.59 8.30 0.71
CA LYS A 202 0.44 8.14 -0.34
C LYS A 202 1.05 6.76 -0.23
N LEU A 203 1.30 6.12 -1.36
CA LEU A 203 2.00 4.84 -1.47
C LEU A 203 3.15 4.97 -2.44
N ARG A 204 4.18 4.16 -2.21
CA ARG A 204 5.33 4.02 -3.10
C ARG A 204 5.61 2.55 -3.29
N SER A 205 5.79 2.15 -4.54
CA SER A 205 6.33 0.84 -4.91
C SER A 205 7.71 1.06 -5.52
N ALA A 206 8.74 0.41 -4.97
CA ALA A 206 10.14 0.56 -5.41
C ALA A 206 10.60 -0.58 -6.36
N GLY A 207 9.70 -1.51 -6.68
CA GLY A 207 9.98 -2.72 -7.44
C GLY A 207 10.05 -2.55 -8.95
N TYR A 208 9.83 -3.66 -9.66
CA TYR A 208 9.60 -3.61 -11.10
C TYR A 208 8.28 -2.89 -11.38
N GLY A 209 8.34 -1.77 -12.11
CA GLY A 209 7.20 -0.87 -12.23
C GLY A 209 7.13 0.16 -11.09
N ALA A 210 8.28 0.60 -10.60
CA ALA A 210 8.38 1.62 -9.56
C ALA A 210 7.43 2.79 -9.81
N CYS A 211 6.60 3.09 -8.81
CA CYS A 211 5.57 4.10 -8.93
C CYS A 211 5.29 4.80 -7.62
N GLU A 212 4.80 6.03 -7.74
CA GLU A 212 4.15 6.75 -6.65
C GLU A 212 2.65 6.75 -6.90
N ILE A 213 1.89 6.44 -5.85
CA ILE A 213 0.44 6.43 -5.87
C ILE A 213 -0.03 7.43 -4.81
N ARG A 214 -0.93 8.32 -5.19
CA ARG A 214 -1.53 9.30 -4.29
C ARG A 214 -3.03 9.16 -4.35
N ALA A 215 -3.67 9.01 -3.20
CA ALA A 215 -5.10 9.25 -3.13
C ALA A 215 -5.35 10.74 -3.36
N MET A 216 -6.31 11.06 -4.21
CA MET A 216 -6.71 12.44 -4.45
C MET A 216 -7.72 12.88 -3.37
N GLY A 217 -8.04 14.17 -3.34
CA GLY A 217 -9.06 14.74 -2.46
C GLY A 217 -10.49 14.39 -2.88
N VAL A 218 -10.70 13.35 -3.69
CA VAL A 218 -11.99 12.84 -4.17
C VAL A 218 -12.04 11.34 -3.91
N ASP A 219 -13.16 10.86 -3.38
CA ASP A 219 -13.37 9.44 -3.07
C ASP A 219 -13.12 8.59 -4.33
N HIS A 220 -12.36 7.50 -4.16
CA HIS A 220 -12.02 6.54 -5.22
C HIS A 220 -11.12 7.05 -6.35
N VAL A 221 -10.58 8.27 -6.26
CA VAL A 221 -9.69 8.81 -7.29
C VAL A 221 -8.24 8.74 -6.84
N TRP A 222 -7.39 8.16 -7.68
CA TRP A 222 -5.96 7.94 -7.43
C TRP A 222 -5.13 8.52 -8.57
N ALA A 223 -4.04 9.20 -8.24
CA ALA A 223 -2.99 9.52 -9.21
C ALA A 223 -1.88 8.49 -9.10
N VAL A 224 -1.47 7.91 -10.23
CA VAL A 224 -0.38 6.93 -10.31
C VAL A 224 0.65 7.41 -11.31
N GLU A 225 1.88 7.57 -10.84
CA GLU A 225 3.03 8.00 -11.64
C GLU A 225 4.09 6.90 -11.62
N PHE A 226 4.41 6.36 -12.80
CA PHE A 226 5.43 5.35 -12.98
C PHE A 226 6.75 5.97 -13.39
N PHE A 227 7.84 5.42 -12.89
CA PHE A 227 9.19 5.91 -13.14
C PHE A 227 10.03 4.87 -13.87
N ASN A 228 10.94 5.34 -14.71
CA ASN A 228 11.98 4.50 -15.27
C ASN A 228 13.11 4.25 -14.24
N ALA A 229 14.08 3.39 -14.59
CA ALA A 229 15.21 3.07 -13.73
C ALA A 229 16.13 4.26 -13.38
N SER A 230 16.01 5.39 -14.09
CA SER A 230 16.72 6.64 -13.82
C SER A 230 15.89 7.65 -13.00
N GLY A 231 14.69 7.26 -12.55
CA GLY A 231 13.80 8.10 -11.76
C GLY A 231 13.03 9.14 -12.57
N GLN A 232 13.00 9.03 -13.90
CA GLN A 232 12.22 9.93 -14.75
C GLN A 232 10.79 9.41 -14.92
N SER A 233 9.82 10.31 -14.87
CA SER A 233 8.41 10.01 -15.13
C SER A 233 8.24 9.39 -16.51
N LEU A 234 7.65 8.20 -16.54
CA LEU A 234 7.39 7.41 -17.75
C LEU A 234 5.92 7.45 -18.15
N LEU A 235 5.03 7.39 -17.16
CA LEU A 235 3.59 7.31 -17.37
C LEU A 235 2.87 7.92 -16.17
N HIS A 236 1.93 8.81 -16.44
CA HIS A 236 1.04 9.38 -15.43
C HIS A 236 -0.40 9.02 -15.77
N THR A 237 -1.09 8.40 -14.82
CA THR A 237 -2.50 8.02 -14.93
C THR A 237 -3.31 8.56 -13.76
N LEU A 238 -4.60 8.80 -14.02
CA LEU A 238 -5.62 8.91 -12.99
C LEU A 238 -6.47 7.65 -13.04
N GLU A 239 -6.62 6.99 -11.90
CA GLU A 239 -7.44 5.79 -11.75
C GLU A 239 -8.64 6.10 -10.86
N VAL A 240 -9.84 5.75 -11.33
CA VAL A 240 -11.08 5.89 -10.57
C VAL A 240 -11.60 4.50 -10.20
N GLY A 241 -11.47 4.12 -8.93
CA GLY A 241 -11.86 2.81 -8.43
C GLY A 241 -11.30 2.42 -7.06
N GLN A 242 -10.94 1.14 -6.93
CA GLN A 242 -10.26 0.59 -5.76
C GLN A 242 -8.79 1.05 -5.72
N VAL A 243 -8.06 0.67 -4.66
CA VAL A 243 -6.61 0.86 -4.59
C VAL A 243 -5.96 0.33 -5.89
N PRO A 244 -5.09 1.12 -6.56
CA PRO A 244 -4.44 0.71 -7.79
C PRO A 244 -3.76 -0.65 -7.67
N VAL A 245 -3.83 -1.45 -8.73
CA VAL A 245 -3.27 -2.81 -8.76
C VAL A 245 -1.78 -2.84 -8.48
N ALA A 246 -1.06 -1.76 -8.80
CA ALA A 246 0.38 -1.61 -8.55
C ALA A 246 0.77 -1.56 -7.05
N ALA A 247 -0.21 -1.41 -6.15
CA ALA A 247 0.00 -1.46 -4.69
C ALA A 247 -0.66 -2.66 -4.01
N ARG A 248 -1.21 -3.61 -4.77
CA ARG A 248 -1.89 -4.80 -4.25
C ARG A 248 -1.02 -6.03 -4.49
N ALA A 249 -0.86 -6.85 -3.45
CA ALA A 249 -0.33 -8.18 -3.63
C ALA A 249 -1.31 -9.01 -4.45
N THR A 250 -0.79 -9.72 -5.45
CA THR A 250 -1.61 -10.61 -6.29
C THR A 250 -1.91 -11.92 -5.58
N VAL A 251 -2.87 -12.69 -6.10
CA VAL A 251 -3.16 -14.03 -5.56
C VAL A 251 -1.93 -14.94 -5.69
N GLU A 252 -1.18 -14.82 -6.78
CA GLU A 252 0.08 -15.53 -6.99
C GLU A 252 1.11 -15.17 -5.92
N ASP A 253 1.22 -13.88 -5.57
CA ASP A 253 2.14 -13.44 -4.51
C ASP A 253 1.74 -14.00 -3.14
N LEU A 254 0.44 -13.99 -2.81
CA LEU A 254 -0.06 -14.55 -1.55
C LEU A 254 0.25 -16.06 -1.45
N ILE A 255 0.09 -16.80 -2.54
CA ILE A 255 0.41 -18.23 -2.61
C ILE A 255 1.92 -18.45 -2.41
N ASP A 256 2.76 -17.66 -3.08
CA ASP A 256 4.22 -17.76 -2.95
C ASP A 256 4.68 -17.41 -1.53
N SER A 257 4.15 -16.33 -0.96
CA SER A 257 4.40 -15.92 0.43
C SER A 257 4.05 -17.02 1.44
N ALA A 258 2.87 -17.66 1.29
CA ALA A 258 2.47 -18.76 2.16
C ALA A 258 3.47 -19.93 2.10
N ARG A 259 3.86 -20.33 0.89
CA ARG A 259 4.83 -21.41 0.67
C ARG A 259 6.19 -21.07 1.24
N ARG A 260 6.72 -19.88 0.94
CA ARG A 260 8.03 -19.42 1.43
C ARG A 260 8.07 -19.36 2.96
N LEU A 261 7.02 -18.85 3.58
CA LEU A 261 6.94 -18.80 5.05
C LEU A 261 6.84 -20.20 5.68
N ALA A 262 6.11 -21.13 5.04
CA ALA A 262 6.04 -22.53 5.47
C ALA A 262 7.38 -23.26 5.32
N ASP A 263 8.12 -23.04 4.24
CA ASP A 263 9.46 -23.60 4.03
C ASP A 263 10.44 -23.08 5.09
N ILE A 264 10.41 -21.76 5.36
CA ILE A 264 11.20 -21.14 6.42
C ILE A 264 10.88 -21.75 7.78
N LYS A 265 9.59 -21.88 8.10
CA LYS A 265 9.14 -22.53 9.34
C LYS A 265 9.71 -23.94 9.42
N SER A 266 9.48 -24.79 8.42
CA SER A 266 9.93 -26.19 8.46
C SER A 266 11.46 -26.35 8.60
N ALA A 267 12.24 -25.38 8.12
CA ALA A 267 13.69 -25.43 8.21
C ALA A 267 14.24 -24.94 9.56
N TYR A 268 13.55 -24.02 10.23
CA TYR A 268 14.13 -23.22 11.31
C TYR A 268 13.28 -23.09 12.59
N LEU A 269 11.97 -23.35 12.55
CA LEU A 269 11.02 -23.19 13.66
C LEU A 269 10.41 -24.53 14.09
#